data_AF-A0A368DRH0-F1
#
_entry.id   AF-A0A368DRH0-F1
#
_cell.length_a   1.000
_cell.length_b   1.000
_cell.length_c   1.000
_cell.angle_alpha   90.00
_cell.angle_beta   90.00
_cell.angle_gamma   90.00
#
_symmetry.space_group_name_H-M   'P 1'
#
loop_
_entity.id
_entity.type
_entity.pdbx_description
1 polymer ?
#
loop_
_entity_poly.entity_id
_entity_poly.type
_entity_poly.pdbx_seq_one_letter_code
_entity_poly.pdbx_strand_id
1 'polypeptide(L)'
;MNKSIKNQEQILRKMGIDALNSMQEKAYMAISNNTEALILSPTGSGKTLAFLLPLLDRLDSNNNETQVLILVPTRELAIQIEQVVRDMGTGYKINAVYGGRSGSKEKIELMHTPTILVGTPGRVADHIRRGRITLNSIKNLVIDEFDKSLEIGFEKEMKEIVSALNSLERKILTSATYKEKVPEFIKFNKPFTLDFLVEDSKALDLYWVNAPKNTLITLVHVLEQFGNKSGIIFCNFKDTLYGVSAYLNEKDIEHANFYGGMEQIDRERSLIQFRNYSQRILLATDLASRGIDIPGIDYIIHYEMPTRQEEFTHRNGRTARMNANGVAICIKGKNDRIPEYAKDIKTKKITNGNGIPKSEWQTLLISGGRRDKISKGDIAGLFMKKGNLNSKEIGLIEIKSDCAFVAVCNSKADEICQKLTNHRLKKKKIRIQKI
;
A
#
# COMPACT_ATOMS: atom_id res chain seq x y z
N MET A 1 2.16 28.00 -15.60
CA MET A 1 1.53 28.14 -14.28
C MET A 1 2.61 27.93 -13.23
N ASN A 2 3.00 28.99 -12.51
CA ASN A 2 3.92 28.90 -11.38
C ASN A 2 3.37 27.85 -10.41
N LYS A 3 4.12 26.76 -10.20
CA LYS A 3 3.79 25.77 -9.17
C LYS A 3 4.13 26.42 -7.83
N SER A 4 3.15 27.07 -7.21
CA SER A 4 3.26 27.51 -5.82
C SER A 4 3.53 26.28 -4.97
N ILE A 5 4.69 26.29 -4.28
CA ILE A 5 5.03 25.27 -3.30
C ILE A 5 4.11 25.49 -2.11
N LYS A 6 3.51 24.39 -1.66
CA LYS A 6 2.55 24.42 -0.56
C LYS A 6 3.25 24.34 0.78
N ASN A 7 2.78 25.11 1.75
CA ASN A 7 3.16 24.94 3.14
C ASN A 7 2.40 23.77 3.80
N GLN A 8 2.80 23.38 5.01
CA GLN A 8 2.19 22.29 5.76
C GLN A 8 0.67 22.43 5.92
N GLU A 9 0.17 23.60 6.30
CA GLU A 9 -1.26 23.84 6.50
C GLU A 9 -2.06 23.59 5.21
N GLN A 10 -1.57 24.09 4.07
CA GLN A 10 -2.20 23.87 2.76
C GLN A 10 -2.15 22.41 2.31
N ILE A 11 -1.13 21.66 2.72
CA ILE A 11 -1.02 20.22 2.47
C ILE A 11 -2.06 19.47 3.31
N LEU A 12 -2.08 19.69 4.62
CA LEU A 12 -3.02 19.02 5.54
C LEU A 12 -4.47 19.28 5.16
N ARG A 13 -4.81 20.54 4.86
CA ARG A 13 -6.15 20.93 4.41
C ARG A 13 -6.57 20.26 3.11
N LYS A 14 -5.63 20.07 2.17
CA LYS A 14 -5.90 19.33 0.92
C LYS A 14 -6.09 17.82 1.17
N MET A 15 -5.37 17.27 2.13
CA MET A 15 -5.48 15.87 2.51
C MET A 15 -6.71 15.58 3.39
N GLY A 16 -7.41 16.62 3.87
CA GLY A 16 -8.52 16.47 4.81
C GLY A 16 -8.04 15.99 6.19
N ILE A 17 -6.85 16.42 6.61
CA ILE A 17 -6.27 16.10 7.91
C ILE A 17 -6.39 17.36 8.78
N ASP A 18 -7.17 17.27 9.85
CA ASP A 18 -7.42 18.40 10.76
C ASP A 18 -6.18 18.72 11.61
N ALA A 19 -5.52 17.68 12.14
CA ALA A 19 -4.31 17.79 12.95
C ALA A 19 -3.41 16.56 12.79
N LEU A 20 -2.11 16.73 13.04
CA LEU A 20 -1.17 15.62 13.13
C LEU A 20 -1.40 14.83 14.43
N ASN A 21 -1.09 13.54 14.40
CA ASN A 21 -1.09 12.73 15.63
C ASN A 21 0.23 12.88 16.42
N SER A 22 0.24 12.46 17.69
CA SER A 22 1.41 12.53 18.59
C SER A 22 2.69 11.95 17.97
N MET A 23 2.60 10.82 17.27
CA MET A 23 3.73 10.20 16.58
C MET A 23 4.27 11.11 15.47
N GLN A 24 3.39 11.63 14.62
CA GLN A 24 3.74 12.54 13.52
C GLN A 24 4.37 13.84 14.02
N GLU A 25 3.85 14.44 15.09
CA GLU A 25 4.39 15.67 15.67
C GLU A 25 5.80 15.46 16.25
N LYS A 26 5.99 14.40 17.05
CA LYS A 26 7.31 14.04 17.61
C LYS A 26 8.32 13.70 16.53
N ALA A 27 7.90 12.95 15.50
CA ALA A 27 8.74 12.63 14.35
C ALA A 27 9.12 13.87 13.53
N TYR A 28 8.17 14.79 13.32
CA TYR A 28 8.43 16.07 12.66
C TYR A 28 9.54 16.85 13.39
N MET A 29 9.43 16.96 14.72
CA MET A 29 10.43 17.65 15.56
C MET A 29 11.79 16.94 15.52
N ALA A 30 11.81 15.61 15.65
CA ALA A 30 13.04 14.83 15.63
C ALA A 30 13.78 14.96 14.29
N ILE A 31 13.08 14.84 13.17
CA ILE A 31 13.69 14.97 11.84
C ILE A 31 14.14 16.41 11.57
N SER A 32 13.38 17.40 12.02
CA SER A 32 13.73 18.81 11.83
C SER A 32 15.03 19.18 12.56
N ASN A 33 15.22 18.67 13.78
CA ASN A 33 16.31 19.06 14.68
C ASN A 33 17.55 18.15 14.62
N ASN A 34 17.44 16.94 14.07
CA ASN A 34 18.55 15.98 14.01
C ASN A 34 18.94 15.65 12.58
N THR A 35 20.21 15.27 12.37
CA THR A 35 20.74 14.76 11.10
C THR A 35 20.42 13.28 10.90
N GLU A 36 20.30 12.52 11.99
CA GLU A 36 20.03 11.09 11.98
C GLU A 36 18.83 10.79 12.88
N ALA A 37 17.81 10.11 12.35
CA ALA A 37 16.61 9.75 13.11
C ALA A 37 16.21 8.28 12.86
N LEU A 38 15.96 7.54 13.94
CA LEU A 38 15.38 6.20 13.91
C LEU A 38 13.95 6.28 14.44
N ILE A 39 12.97 5.90 13.62
CA ILE A 39 11.56 5.93 13.98
C ILE A 39 11.03 4.50 14.02
N LEU A 40 10.79 4.00 15.23
CA LEU A 40 10.19 2.69 15.46
C LEU A 40 8.70 2.89 15.66
N SER A 41 7.87 2.35 14.76
CA SER A 41 6.42 2.43 14.92
C SER A 41 5.72 1.34 14.11
N PRO A 42 4.51 0.91 14.53
CA PRO A 42 3.74 -0.08 13.79
C PRO A 42 3.32 0.44 12.40
N THR A 43 3.05 -0.46 11.46
CA THR A 43 2.48 -0.06 10.16
C THR A 43 1.13 0.63 10.36
N GLY A 44 0.80 1.62 9.53
CA GLY A 44 -0.47 2.34 9.62
C GLY A 44 -0.51 3.47 10.66
N SER A 45 0.59 3.75 11.37
CA SER A 45 0.72 4.90 12.30
C SER A 45 0.78 6.27 11.62
N GLY A 46 0.90 6.31 10.28
CA GLY A 46 1.07 7.54 9.51
C GLY A 46 2.53 7.96 9.31
N LYS A 47 3.49 7.03 9.40
CA LYS A 47 4.94 7.23 9.18
C LYS A 47 5.28 8.04 7.94
N THR A 48 4.60 7.76 6.83
CA THR A 48 4.88 8.41 5.54
C THR A 48 4.73 9.92 5.63
N LEU A 49 3.66 10.43 6.24
CA LEU A 49 3.51 11.87 6.47
C LEU A 49 4.54 12.41 7.47
N ALA A 50 4.82 11.61 8.50
CA ALA A 50 5.76 11.98 9.57
C ALA A 50 7.16 12.31 9.05
N PHE A 51 7.67 11.55 8.07
CA PHE A 51 8.96 11.86 7.45
C PHE A 51 8.86 12.79 6.24
N LEU A 52 7.76 12.81 5.49
CA LEU A 52 7.65 13.66 4.30
C LEU A 52 7.53 15.14 4.64
N LEU A 53 6.70 15.51 5.62
CA LEU A 53 6.46 16.91 5.97
C LEU A 53 7.75 17.67 6.32
N PRO A 54 8.59 17.22 7.28
CA PRO A 54 9.81 17.96 7.64
C PRO A 54 10.88 17.93 6.52
N LEU A 55 10.83 16.95 5.61
CA LEU A 55 11.73 16.92 4.45
C LEU A 55 11.33 17.95 3.39
N LEU A 56 10.03 18.16 3.17
CA LEU A 56 9.53 19.13 2.18
C LEU A 56 9.94 20.56 2.52
N ASP A 57 9.96 20.92 3.80
CA ASP A 57 10.35 22.25 4.29
C ASP A 57 11.83 22.58 4.01
N ARG A 58 12.64 21.57 3.66
CA ARG A 58 14.08 21.69 3.41
C ARG A 58 14.45 21.66 1.93
N LEU A 59 13.48 21.44 1.04
CA LEU A 59 13.76 21.34 -0.39
C LEU A 59 13.98 22.72 -1.00
N ASP A 60 15.10 22.87 -1.71
CA ASP A 60 15.36 24.08 -2.48
C ASP A 60 14.49 24.07 -3.75
N SER A 61 13.59 25.05 -3.84
CA SER A 61 12.69 25.25 -4.98
C SER A 61 13.41 25.62 -6.27
N ASN A 62 14.61 26.20 -6.16
CA ASN A 62 15.41 26.63 -7.30
C ASN A 62 16.29 25.50 -7.85
N ASN A 63 16.46 24.41 -7.08
CA ASN A 63 17.22 23.24 -7.50
C ASN A 63 16.30 22.19 -8.15
N ASN A 64 16.51 21.96 -9.45
CA ASN A 64 15.73 21.00 -10.24
C ASN A 64 16.26 19.55 -10.18
N GLU A 65 17.32 19.29 -9.42
CA GLU A 65 17.89 17.95 -9.24
C GLU A 65 17.13 17.13 -8.19
N THR A 66 17.43 15.84 -8.12
CA THR A 66 16.94 14.97 -7.04
C THR A 66 17.60 15.36 -5.72
N GLN A 67 16.76 15.66 -4.71
CA GLN A 67 17.17 16.12 -3.39
C GLN A 67 16.85 15.12 -2.27
N VAL A 68 15.88 14.23 -2.51
CA VAL A 68 15.45 13.19 -1.57
C VAL A 68 15.45 11.84 -2.26
N LEU A 69 16.08 10.85 -1.63
CA LEU A 69 15.97 9.45 -1.99
C LEU A 69 15.23 8.69 -0.88
N ILE A 70 14.18 7.96 -1.25
CA ILE A 70 13.41 7.11 -0.35
C ILE A 70 13.54 5.66 -0.84
N LEU A 71 14.20 4.82 -0.04
CA LEU A 71 14.33 3.39 -0.29
C LEU A 71 13.21 2.65 0.44
N VAL A 72 12.57 1.72 -0.28
CA VAL A 72 11.45 0.92 0.23
C VAL A 72 11.59 -0.55 -0.18
N PRO A 73 11.12 -1.52 0.63
CA PRO A 73 11.26 -2.94 0.34
C PRO A 73 10.40 -3.43 -0.84
N THR A 74 9.25 -2.80 -1.11
CA THR A 74 8.27 -3.33 -2.07
C THR A 74 7.89 -2.32 -3.13
N ARG A 75 7.42 -2.82 -4.27
CA ARG A 75 6.93 -2.00 -5.39
C ARG A 75 5.68 -1.24 -4.97
N GLU A 76 4.81 -1.91 -4.22
CA GLU A 76 3.55 -1.36 -3.73
C GLU A 76 3.78 -0.16 -2.81
N LEU A 77 4.74 -0.26 -1.88
CA LEU A 77 5.07 0.85 -0.99
C LEU A 77 5.67 2.03 -1.77
N ALA A 78 6.48 1.77 -2.80
CA ALA A 78 7.01 2.84 -3.67
C ALA A 78 5.89 3.63 -4.37
N ILE A 79 4.92 2.91 -4.96
CA ILE A 79 3.75 3.49 -5.63
C ILE A 79 2.89 4.26 -4.62
N GLN A 80 2.72 3.72 -3.42
CA GLN A 80 1.92 4.34 -2.38
C GLN A 80 2.52 5.67 -1.92
N ILE A 81 3.81 5.71 -1.59
CA ILE A 81 4.49 6.95 -1.19
C ILE A 81 4.44 7.97 -2.34
N GLU A 82 4.64 7.53 -3.58
CA GLU A 82 4.47 8.38 -4.76
C GLU A 82 3.07 9.00 -4.81
N GLN A 83 2.03 8.20 -4.60
CA GLN A 83 0.65 8.66 -4.60
C GLN A 83 0.36 9.63 -3.45
N VAL A 84 0.88 9.37 -2.23
CA VAL A 84 0.75 10.28 -1.08
C VAL A 84 1.32 11.66 -1.40
N VAL A 85 2.56 11.74 -1.91
CA VAL A 85 3.19 13.04 -2.26
C VAL A 85 2.41 13.74 -3.39
N ARG A 86 1.87 13.00 -4.36
CA ARG A 86 1.02 13.58 -5.41
C ARG A 86 -0.28 14.15 -4.83
N ASP A 87 -0.90 13.46 -3.89
CA ASP A 87 -2.13 13.89 -3.23
C ASP A 87 -1.89 15.11 -2.32
N MET A 88 -0.77 15.16 -1.59
CA MET A 88 -0.29 16.35 -0.88
C MET A 88 -0.23 17.57 -1.82
N GLY A 89 0.13 17.36 -3.09
CA GLY A 89 0.18 18.42 -4.10
C GLY A 89 1.22 19.48 -3.79
N THR A 90 2.38 19.04 -3.32
CA THR A 90 3.48 19.85 -2.77
C THR A 90 4.07 20.86 -3.77
N GLY A 91 3.88 20.62 -5.08
CA GLY A 91 4.52 21.38 -6.15
C GLY A 91 5.75 20.66 -6.71
N TYR A 92 6.46 19.90 -5.88
CA TYR A 92 7.64 19.14 -6.27
C TYR A 92 7.32 17.96 -7.20
N LYS A 93 8.31 17.57 -8.01
CA LYS A 93 8.21 16.40 -8.88
C LYS A 93 8.62 15.15 -8.09
N ILE A 94 7.84 14.10 -8.22
CA ILE A 94 8.13 12.78 -7.65
C ILE A 94 7.98 11.71 -8.71
N ASN A 95 8.91 10.74 -8.69
CA ASN A 95 8.84 9.51 -9.49
C ASN A 95 9.15 8.30 -8.59
N ALA A 96 8.48 7.17 -8.85
CA ALA A 96 8.79 5.87 -8.27
C ALA A 96 9.51 4.93 -9.27
N VAL A 97 10.62 4.33 -8.84
CA VAL A 97 11.44 3.37 -9.62
C VAL A 97 11.47 2.00 -8.95
N TYR A 98 11.01 0.98 -9.66
CA TYR A 98 10.92 -0.39 -9.16
C TYR A 98 10.94 -1.41 -10.29
N GLY A 99 11.28 -2.67 -9.98
CA GLY A 99 11.34 -3.75 -10.97
C GLY A 99 9.97 -4.08 -11.58
N GLY A 100 9.94 -4.71 -12.75
CA GLY A 100 8.69 -5.11 -13.44
C GLY A 100 8.02 -4.02 -14.29
N ARG A 101 8.58 -2.79 -14.34
CA ARG A 101 8.21 -1.77 -15.34
C ARG A 101 9.13 -1.86 -16.56
N SER A 102 8.63 -1.50 -17.74
CA SER A 102 9.47 -1.43 -18.93
C SER A 102 10.54 -0.35 -18.80
N GLY A 103 11.82 -0.74 -18.94
CA GLY A 103 12.95 0.17 -18.77
C GLY A 103 12.92 1.39 -19.69
N SER A 104 12.28 1.28 -20.86
CA SER A 104 12.10 2.37 -21.82
C SER A 104 11.17 3.48 -21.30
N LYS A 105 10.06 3.13 -20.62
CA LYS A 105 9.13 4.12 -20.04
C LYS A 105 9.79 4.86 -18.88
N GLU A 106 10.51 4.13 -18.03
CA GLU A 106 11.19 4.68 -16.87
C GLU A 106 12.34 5.61 -17.26
N LYS A 107 13.09 5.27 -18.33
CA LYS A 107 14.11 6.17 -18.89
C LYS A 107 13.52 7.51 -19.29
N ILE A 108 12.38 7.52 -19.98
CA ILE A 108 11.70 8.75 -20.39
C ILE A 108 11.22 9.54 -19.17
N GLU A 109 10.70 8.85 -18.15
CA GLU A 109 10.24 9.51 -16.92
C GLU A 109 11.40 10.16 -16.14
N LEU A 110 12.59 9.55 -16.14
CA LEU A 110 13.80 10.08 -15.50
C LEU A 110 14.51 11.18 -16.31
N MET A 111 14.22 11.33 -17.60
CA MET A 111 14.67 12.53 -18.36
C MET A 111 14.11 13.82 -17.76
N HIS A 112 12.99 13.74 -17.05
CA HIS A 112 12.47 14.82 -16.24
C HIS A 112 12.86 14.57 -14.77
N THR A 113 14.01 15.10 -14.36
CA THR A 113 14.58 14.89 -13.03
C THR A 113 13.54 15.17 -11.93
N PRO A 114 13.22 14.16 -11.10
CA PRO A 114 12.31 14.33 -9.98
C PRO A 114 13.06 14.93 -8.79
N THR A 115 12.44 15.86 -8.05
CA THR A 115 12.99 16.36 -6.78
C THR A 115 13.01 15.26 -5.72
N ILE A 116 12.00 14.39 -5.71
CA ILE A 116 11.87 13.25 -4.80
C ILE A 116 11.89 11.96 -5.61
N LEU A 117 12.83 11.07 -5.32
CA LEU A 117 12.91 9.75 -5.93
C LEU A 117 12.57 8.68 -4.88
N VAL A 118 11.60 7.83 -5.18
CA VAL A 118 11.23 6.67 -4.35
C VAL A 118 11.56 5.40 -5.10
N GLY A 119 12.10 4.37 -4.46
CA GLY A 119 12.28 3.11 -5.17
C GLY A 119 12.76 1.93 -4.37
N THR A 120 12.67 0.76 -4.99
CA THR A 120 13.22 -0.48 -4.43
C THR A 120 14.74 -0.50 -4.60
N PRO A 121 15.54 -0.92 -3.58
CA PRO A 121 17.00 -0.87 -3.63
C PRO A 121 17.62 -1.41 -4.91
N GLY A 122 17.21 -2.61 -5.36
CA GLY A 122 17.76 -3.20 -6.59
C GLY A 122 17.54 -2.38 -7.85
N ARG A 123 16.40 -1.67 -7.96
CA ARG A 123 16.13 -0.82 -9.12
C ARG A 123 16.88 0.51 -9.05
N VAL A 124 16.95 1.11 -7.87
CA VAL A 124 17.72 2.34 -7.64
C VAL A 124 19.20 2.08 -7.95
N ALA A 125 19.77 1.00 -7.42
CA ALA A 125 21.16 0.62 -7.69
C ALA A 125 21.43 0.42 -9.19
N ASP A 126 20.53 -0.23 -9.95
CA ASP A 126 20.67 -0.35 -11.42
C ASP A 126 20.73 1.02 -12.12
N HIS A 127 19.92 1.99 -11.70
CA HIS A 127 19.97 3.32 -12.30
C HIS A 127 21.23 4.09 -11.93
N ILE A 128 21.73 3.92 -10.70
CA ILE A 128 23.02 4.48 -10.27
C ILE A 128 24.16 3.91 -11.11
N ARG A 129 24.27 2.57 -11.22
CA ARG A 129 25.30 1.90 -12.04
C ARG A 129 25.33 2.36 -13.49
N ARG A 130 24.16 2.70 -14.03
CA ARG A 130 24.00 3.15 -15.42
C ARG A 130 24.12 4.67 -15.58
N GLY A 131 24.45 5.41 -14.53
CA GLY A 131 24.63 6.86 -14.57
C GLY A 131 23.36 7.64 -14.92
N ARG A 132 22.18 7.13 -14.54
CA ARG A 132 20.88 7.76 -14.89
C ARG A 132 20.35 8.72 -13.81
N ILE A 133 20.97 8.74 -12.64
CA ILE A 133 20.57 9.57 -11.51
C ILE A 133 21.79 10.37 -11.05
N THR A 134 21.64 11.69 -10.94
CA THR A 134 22.64 12.57 -10.33
C THR A 134 22.56 12.45 -8.81
N LEU A 135 23.68 12.11 -8.16
CA LEU A 135 23.72 11.85 -6.71
C LEU A 135 24.12 13.08 -5.87
N ASN A 136 24.80 14.05 -6.47
CA ASN A 136 25.42 15.17 -5.75
C ASN A 136 24.42 16.09 -5.04
N SER A 137 23.17 16.13 -5.49
CA SER A 137 22.11 16.95 -4.90
C SER A 137 21.29 16.19 -3.86
N ILE A 138 21.48 14.88 -3.72
CA ILE A 138 20.72 14.04 -2.78
C ILE A 138 21.29 14.25 -1.38
N LYS A 139 20.64 15.13 -0.62
CA LYS A 139 21.01 15.47 0.75
C LYS A 139 20.24 14.69 1.80
N ASN A 140 19.11 14.10 1.43
CA ASN A 140 18.22 13.42 2.35
C ASN A 140 17.98 11.98 1.89
N LEU A 141 18.26 11.02 2.77
CA LEU A 141 17.97 9.61 2.58
C LEU A 141 16.93 9.14 3.60
N VAL A 142 15.89 8.48 3.10
CA VAL A 142 14.93 7.73 3.92
C VAL A 142 15.04 6.25 3.56
N ILE A 143 15.08 5.38 4.56
CA ILE A 143 14.89 3.95 4.37
C ILE A 143 13.68 3.54 5.20
N ASP A 144 12.55 3.32 4.51
CA ASP A 144 11.27 2.98 5.12
C ASP A 144 11.11 1.45 5.15
N GLU A 145 10.60 0.91 6.26
CA GLU A 145 10.56 -0.54 6.52
C GLU A 145 11.95 -1.18 6.34
N PHE A 146 12.92 -0.68 7.12
CA PHE A 146 14.33 -1.07 7.04
C PHE A 146 14.56 -2.56 7.31
N ASP A 147 13.98 -3.08 8.38
CA ASP A 147 14.00 -4.49 8.77
C ASP A 147 13.51 -5.39 7.62
N LYS A 148 12.45 -4.97 6.95
CA LYS A 148 11.89 -5.66 5.80
C LYS A 148 12.85 -5.68 4.60
N SER A 149 13.58 -4.59 4.38
CA SER A 149 14.56 -4.53 3.29
C SER A 149 15.71 -5.51 3.49
N LEU A 150 16.15 -5.74 4.75
CA LEU A 150 17.13 -6.76 5.09
C LEU A 150 16.58 -8.18 4.89
N GLU A 151 15.35 -8.45 5.35
CA GLU A 151 14.72 -9.77 5.21
C GLU A 151 14.58 -10.21 3.74
N ILE A 152 14.35 -9.26 2.82
CA ILE A 152 14.28 -9.54 1.37
C ILE A 152 15.66 -9.79 0.75
N GLY A 153 16.74 -9.42 1.46
CA GLY A 153 18.11 -9.57 1.00
C GLY A 153 18.65 -8.36 0.22
N PHE A 154 18.10 -7.16 0.41
CA PHE A 154 18.59 -5.94 -0.28
C PHE A 154 19.83 -5.30 0.35
N GLU A 155 20.50 -6.00 1.27
CA GLU A 155 21.64 -5.46 2.01
C GLU A 155 22.76 -4.96 1.08
N LYS A 156 23.10 -5.74 0.06
CA LYS A 156 24.17 -5.41 -0.89
C LYS A 156 23.83 -4.16 -1.69
N GLU A 157 22.61 -4.07 -2.21
CA GLU A 157 22.14 -2.94 -3.01
C GLU A 157 22.03 -1.67 -2.16
N MET A 158 21.54 -1.78 -0.93
CA MET A 158 21.50 -0.63 -0.01
C MET A 158 22.91 -0.14 0.33
N LYS A 159 23.86 -1.04 0.58
CA LYS A 159 25.28 -0.69 0.80
C LYS A 159 25.87 0.05 -0.39
N GLU A 160 25.64 -0.44 -1.61
CA GLU A 160 26.07 0.21 -2.85
C GLU A 160 25.51 1.63 -2.97
N ILE A 161 24.20 1.80 -2.76
CA ILE A 161 23.52 3.10 -2.85
C ILE A 161 24.09 4.07 -1.80
N VAL A 162 24.12 3.68 -0.53
CA VAL A 162 24.59 4.55 0.56
C VAL A 162 26.05 4.95 0.36
N SER A 163 26.88 4.05 -0.15
CA SER A 163 28.30 4.35 -0.44
C SER A 163 28.49 5.34 -1.58
N ALA A 164 27.54 5.43 -2.51
CA ALA A 164 27.59 6.36 -3.64
C ALA A 164 27.07 7.77 -3.28
N LEU A 165 26.36 7.94 -2.16
CA LEU A 165 25.75 9.19 -1.74
C LEU A 165 26.71 10.02 -0.86
N ASN A 166 27.57 10.81 -1.50
CA ASN A 166 28.61 11.59 -0.82
C ASN A 166 28.12 12.90 -0.18
N SER A 167 26.89 13.32 -0.47
CA SER A 167 26.33 14.63 -0.07
C SER A 167 25.21 14.52 0.98
N LEU A 168 25.11 13.38 1.67
CA LEU A 168 24.07 13.15 2.68
C LEU A 168 24.27 14.06 3.89
N GLU A 169 23.27 14.88 4.16
CA GLU A 169 23.13 15.68 5.38
C GLU A 169 22.17 15.01 6.36
N ARG A 170 21.23 14.20 5.86
CA ARG A 170 20.17 13.60 6.67
C ARG A 170 19.89 12.15 6.32
N LYS A 171 19.71 11.32 7.35
CA LYS A 171 19.33 9.90 7.24
C LYS A 171 18.18 9.59 8.19
N ILE A 172 17.11 9.06 7.65
CA ILE A 172 15.91 8.67 8.40
C ILE A 172 15.68 7.19 8.16
N LEU A 173 15.65 6.40 9.22
CA LEU A 173 15.31 4.99 9.17
C LEU A 173 13.96 4.79 9.86
N THR A 174 13.07 4.04 9.24
CA THR A 174 11.87 3.55 9.91
C THR A 174 11.90 2.04 10.02
N SER A 175 11.36 1.50 11.10
CA SER A 175 11.24 0.06 11.31
C SER A 175 9.99 -0.25 12.11
N ALA A 176 9.44 -1.45 11.90
CA ALA A 176 8.38 -2.00 12.74
C ALA A 176 8.94 -2.85 13.88
N THR A 177 10.24 -3.12 13.92
CA THR A 177 10.88 -3.99 14.91
C THR A 177 12.24 -3.45 15.39
N TYR A 178 12.66 -3.87 16.58
CA TYR A 178 13.97 -3.53 17.19
C TYR A 178 15.05 -4.60 16.97
N LYS A 179 14.71 -5.75 16.39
CA LYS A 179 15.60 -6.93 16.39
C LYS A 179 16.78 -6.82 15.43
N GLU A 180 16.62 -6.05 14.36
CA GLU A 180 17.66 -5.87 13.34
C GLU A 180 18.65 -4.79 13.79
N LYS A 181 19.92 -5.16 14.02
CA LYS A 181 20.98 -4.16 14.23
C LYS A 181 21.15 -3.37 12.94
N VAL A 182 21.13 -2.04 13.03
CA VAL A 182 21.43 -1.16 11.89
C VAL A 182 22.84 -1.50 11.38
N PRO A 183 22.99 -1.98 10.14
CA PRO A 183 24.28 -2.35 9.59
C PRO A 183 25.23 -1.16 9.50
N GLU A 184 26.52 -1.45 9.63
CA GLU A 184 27.58 -0.44 9.63
C GLU A 184 27.60 0.40 8.34
N PHE A 185 27.18 -0.16 7.20
CA PHE A 185 27.18 0.57 5.93
C PHE A 185 26.21 1.77 5.90
N ILE A 186 25.21 1.81 6.79
CA ILE A 186 24.33 2.98 6.96
C ILE A 186 25.11 4.17 7.56
N LYS A 187 26.26 3.90 8.19
CA LYS A 187 27.13 4.87 8.87
C LYS A 187 26.38 5.70 9.93
N PHE A 188 25.49 5.05 10.69
CA PHE A 188 24.64 5.69 11.68
C PHE A 188 25.44 5.91 12.97
N ASN A 189 25.81 7.17 13.24
CA ASN A 189 26.88 7.47 14.21
C ASN A 189 26.34 7.79 15.61
N LYS A 190 25.07 8.23 15.72
CA LYS A 190 24.26 8.32 16.96
C LYS A 190 22.89 8.90 16.62
N PRO A 191 21.92 8.09 16.17
CA PRO A 191 20.63 8.60 15.77
C PRO A 191 19.78 9.04 16.96
N PHE A 192 18.93 10.04 16.74
CA PHE A 192 17.83 10.31 17.63
C PHE A 192 16.76 9.22 17.45
N THR A 193 16.54 8.41 18.47
CA THR A 193 15.58 7.29 18.41
C THR A 193 14.24 7.69 19.01
N LEU A 194 13.18 7.49 18.23
CA LEU A 194 11.80 7.57 18.65
C LEU A 194 11.20 6.16 18.65
N ASP A 195 10.68 5.72 19.79
CA ASP A 195 10.03 4.42 19.95
C ASP A 195 8.53 4.56 20.24
N PHE A 196 7.73 4.08 19.29
CA PHE A 196 6.27 4.01 19.36
C PHE A 196 5.76 2.58 19.18
N LEU A 197 6.60 1.55 19.36
CA LEU A 197 6.17 0.16 19.27
C LEU A 197 5.29 -0.26 20.46
N VAL A 198 5.28 0.54 21.53
CA VAL A 198 4.65 0.21 22.83
C VAL A 198 3.35 0.97 23.10
N GLU A 199 2.88 1.86 22.19
CA GLU A 199 1.58 2.54 22.41
C GLU A 199 0.40 1.56 22.20
N ASP A 200 -0.44 1.43 23.25
CA ASP A 200 -1.59 0.54 23.39
C ASP A 200 -2.27 0.21 22.06
N SER A 201 -1.96 -0.97 21.52
CA SER A 201 -2.78 -1.56 20.49
C SER A 201 -4.15 -1.84 21.11
N LYS A 202 -5.17 -1.08 20.72
CA LYS A 202 -6.57 -1.43 21.00
C LYS A 202 -6.72 -2.93 20.70
N ALA A 203 -7.23 -3.68 21.67
CA ALA A 203 -7.28 -5.12 21.63
C ALA A 203 -7.93 -5.62 20.34
N LEU A 204 -7.11 -6.18 19.45
CA LEU A 204 -7.59 -6.96 18.33
C LEU A 204 -8.28 -8.20 18.90
N ASP A 205 -9.52 -8.44 18.51
CA ASP A 205 -10.22 -9.66 18.91
C ASP A 205 -9.66 -10.85 18.11
N LEU A 206 -8.82 -11.66 18.76
CA LEU A 206 -8.22 -12.86 18.16
C LEU A 206 -8.97 -14.13 18.58
N TYR A 207 -9.34 -14.96 17.60
CA TYR A 207 -9.99 -16.24 17.85
C TYR A 207 -9.42 -17.39 17.02
N TRP A 208 -9.31 -18.56 17.64
CA TRP A 208 -9.14 -19.85 16.96
C TRP A 208 -10.49 -20.40 16.51
N VAL A 209 -10.53 -20.95 15.29
CA VAL A 209 -11.65 -21.72 14.77
C VAL A 209 -11.14 -23.10 14.36
N ASN A 210 -11.66 -24.14 15.00
CA ASN A 210 -11.28 -25.52 14.70
C ASN A 210 -11.97 -25.99 13.40
N ALA A 211 -11.17 -26.53 12.49
CA ALA A 211 -11.59 -27.16 11.24
C ALA A 211 -11.34 -28.68 11.28
N PRO A 212 -12.14 -29.45 12.06
CA PRO A 212 -11.84 -30.86 12.32
C PRO A 212 -11.96 -31.77 11.09
N LYS A 213 -12.77 -31.36 10.10
CA LYS A 213 -13.01 -32.11 8.86
C LYS A 213 -12.26 -31.52 7.68
N ASN A 214 -12.48 -30.23 7.41
CA ASN A 214 -11.97 -29.57 6.22
C ASN A 214 -11.84 -28.05 6.46
N THR A 215 -10.65 -27.51 6.21
CA THR A 215 -10.32 -26.08 6.38
C THR A 215 -11.02 -25.19 5.37
N LEU A 216 -11.24 -25.65 4.14
CA LEU A 216 -11.95 -24.90 3.08
C LEU A 216 -13.42 -24.71 3.41
N ILE A 217 -14.10 -25.78 3.87
CA ILE A 217 -15.51 -25.68 4.32
C ILE A 217 -15.61 -24.72 5.50
N THR A 218 -14.67 -24.84 6.45
CA THR A 218 -14.64 -23.97 7.63
C THR A 218 -14.40 -22.51 7.25
N LEU A 219 -13.54 -22.25 6.26
CA LEU A 219 -13.28 -20.92 5.73
C LEU A 219 -14.57 -20.28 5.20
N VAL A 220 -15.37 -21.02 4.42
CA VAL A 220 -16.66 -20.51 3.91
C VAL A 220 -17.59 -20.14 5.06
N HIS A 221 -17.77 -21.01 6.05
CA HIS A 221 -18.61 -20.69 7.21
C HIS A 221 -18.12 -19.47 8.00
N VAL A 222 -16.79 -19.29 8.10
CA VAL A 222 -16.21 -18.08 8.71
C VAL A 222 -16.55 -16.84 7.89
N LEU A 223 -16.42 -16.89 6.57
CA LEU A 223 -16.72 -15.77 5.68
C LEU A 223 -18.21 -15.37 5.72
N GLU A 224 -19.13 -16.34 5.82
CA GLU A 224 -20.57 -16.08 5.96
C GLU A 224 -20.91 -15.27 7.23
N GLN A 225 -20.13 -15.40 8.30
CA GLN A 225 -20.32 -14.59 9.52
C GLN A 225 -19.93 -13.12 9.33
N PHE A 226 -19.08 -12.83 8.36
CA PHE A 226 -18.64 -11.47 8.04
C PHE A 226 -19.53 -10.79 6.99
N GLY A 227 -20.21 -11.56 6.12
CA GLY A 227 -21.18 -11.06 5.15
C GLY A 227 -20.59 -10.00 4.21
N ASN A 228 -21.02 -8.75 4.36
CA ASN A 228 -20.61 -7.61 3.52
C ASN A 228 -19.32 -6.90 3.95
N LYS A 229 -18.64 -7.41 4.99
CA LYS A 229 -17.39 -6.84 5.47
C LYS A 229 -16.22 -7.18 4.55
N SER A 230 -15.15 -6.39 4.62
CA SER A 230 -13.93 -6.57 3.84
C SER A 230 -12.82 -7.20 4.68
N GLY A 231 -12.04 -8.10 4.06
CA GLY A 231 -10.99 -8.80 4.80
C GLY A 231 -9.91 -9.43 3.95
N ILE A 232 -8.78 -9.72 4.60
CA ILE A 232 -7.65 -10.43 3.99
C ILE A 232 -7.61 -11.86 4.49
N ILE A 233 -7.46 -12.82 3.58
CA ILE A 233 -7.17 -14.21 3.89
C ILE A 233 -5.70 -14.46 3.57
N PHE A 234 -4.92 -14.84 4.57
CA PHE A 234 -3.50 -15.12 4.42
C PHE A 234 -3.21 -16.61 4.26
N CYS A 235 -2.50 -16.92 3.18
CA CYS A 235 -1.85 -18.21 2.93
C CYS A 235 -0.33 -18.03 2.97
N ASN A 236 0.40 -19.04 3.42
CA ASN A 236 1.87 -19.02 3.43
C ASN A 236 2.41 -19.27 2.01
N PHE A 237 1.78 -20.18 1.28
CA PHE A 237 2.25 -20.65 -0.03
C PHE A 237 1.29 -20.31 -1.17
N LYS A 238 1.84 -20.19 -2.40
CA LYS A 238 1.06 -19.93 -3.61
C LYS A 238 0.13 -21.09 -3.95
N ASP A 239 0.58 -22.32 -3.74
CA ASP A 239 -0.23 -23.50 -4.07
C ASP A 239 -1.45 -23.61 -3.16
N THR A 240 -1.28 -23.33 -1.85
CA THR A 240 -2.40 -23.18 -0.92
C THR A 240 -3.37 -22.10 -1.39
N LEU A 241 -2.84 -20.93 -1.77
CA LEU A 241 -3.63 -19.83 -2.29
C LEU A 241 -4.44 -20.23 -3.53
N TYR A 242 -3.85 -20.95 -4.48
CA TYR A 242 -4.57 -21.45 -5.66
C TYR A 242 -5.67 -22.43 -5.30
N GLY A 243 -5.42 -23.35 -4.35
CA GLY A 243 -6.44 -24.28 -3.86
C GLY A 243 -7.62 -23.57 -3.20
N VAL A 244 -7.34 -22.57 -2.36
CA VAL A 244 -8.38 -21.74 -1.72
C VAL A 244 -9.16 -20.94 -2.78
N SER A 245 -8.46 -20.30 -3.71
CA SER A 245 -9.06 -19.52 -4.80
C SER A 245 -9.99 -20.37 -5.68
N ALA A 246 -9.54 -21.56 -6.11
CA ALA A 246 -10.36 -22.49 -6.88
C ALA A 246 -11.63 -22.90 -6.13
N TYR A 247 -11.52 -23.16 -4.83
CA TYR A 247 -12.67 -23.52 -4.01
C TYR A 247 -13.66 -22.35 -3.81
N LEU A 248 -13.17 -21.13 -3.59
CA LEU A 248 -14.02 -19.95 -3.50
C LEU A 248 -14.76 -19.68 -4.82
N ASN A 249 -14.11 -19.89 -5.97
CA ASN A 249 -14.75 -19.80 -7.29
C ASN A 249 -15.86 -20.85 -7.46
N GLU A 250 -15.64 -22.10 -7.02
CA GLU A 250 -16.66 -23.16 -7.04
C GLU A 250 -17.91 -22.76 -6.22
N LYS A 251 -17.72 -21.96 -5.17
CA LYS A 251 -18.80 -21.45 -4.32
C LYS A 251 -19.37 -20.09 -4.76
N ASP A 252 -18.97 -19.58 -5.93
CA ASP A 252 -19.38 -18.25 -6.45
C ASP A 252 -19.06 -17.10 -5.46
N ILE A 253 -17.94 -17.22 -4.74
CA ILE A 253 -17.46 -16.22 -3.78
C ILE A 253 -16.43 -15.31 -4.46
N GLU A 254 -16.82 -14.06 -4.66
CA GLU A 254 -15.98 -13.01 -5.26
C GLU A 254 -14.77 -12.69 -4.37
N HIS A 255 -13.56 -12.83 -4.95
CA HIS A 255 -12.31 -12.50 -4.28
C HIS A 255 -11.24 -12.02 -5.28
N ALA A 256 -10.29 -11.22 -4.81
CA ALA A 256 -9.09 -10.85 -5.52
C ALA A 256 -7.87 -11.63 -5.00
N ASN A 257 -6.94 -11.96 -5.90
CA ASN A 257 -5.70 -12.66 -5.54
C ASN A 257 -4.52 -11.68 -5.46
N PHE A 258 -3.61 -11.92 -4.51
CA PHE A 258 -2.45 -11.06 -4.30
C PHE A 258 -1.23 -11.84 -3.78
N TYR A 259 -0.37 -12.29 -4.71
CA TYR A 259 0.80 -13.10 -4.37
C TYR A 259 2.03 -12.74 -5.22
N GLY A 260 3.20 -13.22 -4.80
CA GLY A 260 4.45 -13.01 -5.51
C GLY A 260 4.44 -13.67 -6.89
N GLY A 261 4.96 -13.02 -7.92
CA GLY A 261 5.00 -13.56 -9.29
C GLY A 261 3.76 -13.28 -10.14
N MET A 262 2.74 -12.60 -9.60
CA MET A 262 1.73 -11.94 -10.42
C MET A 262 2.35 -10.80 -11.23
N GLU A 263 1.82 -10.57 -12.43
CA GLU A 263 2.14 -9.38 -13.21
C GLU A 263 1.76 -8.11 -12.44
N GLN A 264 2.58 -7.06 -12.59
CA GLN A 264 2.39 -5.82 -11.81
C GLN A 264 1.02 -5.19 -12.08
N ILE A 265 0.54 -5.27 -13.33
CA ILE A 265 -0.77 -4.73 -13.71
C ILE A 265 -1.92 -5.44 -12.99
N ASP A 266 -1.81 -6.75 -12.78
CA ASP A 266 -2.85 -7.54 -12.12
C ASP A 266 -2.79 -7.36 -10.60
N ARG A 267 -1.59 -7.23 -10.02
CA ARG A 267 -1.42 -6.81 -8.61
C ARG A 267 -2.10 -5.47 -8.34
N GLU A 268 -1.87 -4.48 -9.21
CA GLU A 268 -2.52 -3.17 -9.08
C GLU A 268 -4.03 -3.26 -9.20
N ARG A 269 -4.56 -4.05 -10.15
CA ARG A 269 -6.01 -4.27 -10.31
C ARG A 269 -6.63 -4.91 -9.08
N SER A 270 -6.07 -5.99 -8.56
CA SER A 270 -6.54 -6.66 -7.34
C SER A 270 -6.65 -5.69 -6.17
N LEU A 271 -5.65 -4.82 -5.98
CA LEU A 271 -5.67 -3.84 -4.90
C LEU A 271 -6.70 -2.73 -5.12
N ILE A 272 -6.91 -2.30 -6.36
CA ILE A 272 -7.92 -1.29 -6.68
C ILE A 272 -9.32 -1.84 -6.43
N GLN A 273 -9.59 -3.06 -6.91
CA GLN A 273 -10.84 -3.77 -6.70
C GLN A 273 -11.12 -4.02 -5.21
N PHE A 274 -10.07 -4.30 -4.43
CA PHE A 274 -10.20 -4.43 -2.98
C PHE A 274 -10.50 -3.09 -2.29
N ARG A 275 -9.73 -2.05 -2.58
CA ARG A 275 -9.91 -0.72 -1.96
C ARG A 275 -11.25 -0.06 -2.27
N ASN A 276 -11.83 -0.37 -3.43
CA ASN A 276 -13.12 0.20 -3.84
C ASN A 276 -14.31 -0.72 -3.59
N TYR A 277 -14.11 -1.78 -2.82
CA TYR A 277 -15.13 -2.76 -2.42
C TYR A 277 -15.73 -3.61 -3.55
N SER A 278 -15.23 -3.52 -4.80
CA SER A 278 -15.72 -4.41 -5.87
C SER A 278 -15.31 -5.88 -5.67
N GLN A 279 -14.23 -6.11 -4.90
CA GLN A 279 -13.81 -7.41 -4.43
C GLN A 279 -13.56 -7.28 -2.92
N ARG A 280 -14.44 -7.81 -2.07
CA ARG A 280 -14.33 -7.57 -0.61
C ARG A 280 -13.36 -8.52 0.10
N ILE A 281 -12.90 -9.55 -0.60
CA ILE A 281 -11.96 -10.54 -0.08
C ILE A 281 -10.65 -10.41 -0.86
N LEU A 282 -9.54 -10.25 -0.14
CA LEU A 282 -8.20 -10.32 -0.73
C LEU A 282 -7.49 -11.57 -0.22
N LEU A 283 -7.24 -12.52 -1.11
CA LEU A 283 -6.46 -13.71 -0.81
C LEU A 283 -4.99 -13.42 -1.09
N ALA A 284 -4.14 -13.48 -0.07
CA ALA A 284 -2.77 -12.98 -0.17
C ALA A 284 -1.72 -13.89 0.48
N THR A 285 -0.48 -13.79 -0.01
CA THR A 285 0.70 -14.33 0.68
C THR A 285 1.45 -13.26 1.47
N ASP A 286 2.21 -13.66 2.50
CA ASP A 286 2.98 -12.73 3.34
C ASP A 286 3.91 -11.82 2.55
N LEU A 287 4.70 -12.43 1.65
CA LEU A 287 5.70 -11.69 0.88
C LEU A 287 5.06 -10.61 -0.01
N ALA A 288 3.85 -10.87 -0.48
CA ALA A 288 3.14 -9.95 -1.34
C ALA A 288 2.44 -8.84 -0.54
N SER A 289 1.74 -9.19 0.53
CA SER A 289 0.89 -8.30 1.33
C SER A 289 1.63 -7.27 2.21
N ARG A 290 2.95 -7.42 2.37
CA ARG A 290 3.79 -6.49 3.15
C ARG A 290 3.88 -5.11 2.48
N GLY A 291 3.78 -4.06 3.30
CA GLY A 291 3.78 -2.67 2.82
C GLY A 291 2.51 -2.24 2.07
N ILE A 292 1.46 -3.08 2.02
CA ILE A 292 0.20 -2.68 1.40
C ILE A 292 -0.62 -1.87 2.40
N ASP A 293 -0.81 -0.60 2.07
CA ASP A 293 -1.75 0.25 2.76
C ASP A 293 -3.17 0.07 2.22
N ILE A 294 -3.96 -0.74 2.92
CA ILE A 294 -5.40 -0.75 2.77
C ILE A 294 -6.03 -0.25 4.07
N PRO A 295 -6.68 0.93 4.06
CA PRO A 295 -7.44 1.41 5.21
C PRO A 295 -8.75 0.62 5.38
N GLY A 296 -9.16 0.38 6.63
CA GLY A 296 -10.52 -0.07 6.94
C GLY A 296 -10.81 -1.56 6.74
N ILE A 297 -9.83 -2.44 7.01
CA ILE A 297 -10.04 -3.89 6.95
C ILE A 297 -10.80 -4.36 8.20
N ASP A 298 -11.99 -4.94 8.01
CA ASP A 298 -12.85 -5.38 9.10
C ASP A 298 -12.34 -6.66 9.76
N TYR A 299 -11.76 -7.57 8.96
CA TYR A 299 -11.28 -8.85 9.47
C TYR A 299 -10.03 -9.38 8.77
N ILE A 300 -9.31 -10.24 9.49
CA ILE A 300 -8.18 -11.01 8.99
C ILE A 300 -8.45 -12.48 9.22
N ILE A 301 -8.17 -13.31 8.23
CA ILE A 301 -8.21 -14.77 8.37
C ILE A 301 -6.81 -15.31 8.11
N HIS A 302 -6.20 -15.92 9.12
CA HIS A 302 -5.02 -16.76 8.95
C HIS A 302 -5.52 -18.15 8.53
N TYR A 303 -5.55 -18.39 7.21
CA TYR A 303 -5.85 -19.72 6.69
C TYR A 303 -4.70 -20.69 7.00
N GLU A 304 -3.46 -20.18 6.92
CA GLU A 304 -2.26 -20.83 7.45
C GLU A 304 -1.58 -19.89 8.45
N MET A 305 -1.09 -20.41 9.57
CA MET A 305 -0.32 -19.60 10.53
C MET A 305 1.06 -19.27 9.98
N PRO A 306 1.56 -18.04 10.18
CA PRO A 306 2.92 -17.70 9.78
C PRO A 306 3.94 -18.47 10.64
N THR A 307 5.15 -18.63 10.13
CA THR A 307 6.19 -19.38 10.86
C THR A 307 6.78 -18.57 12.02
N ARG A 308 6.80 -17.24 11.88
CA ARG A 308 7.41 -16.31 12.84
C ARG A 308 6.37 -15.39 13.48
N GLN A 309 6.60 -15.02 14.74
CA GLN A 309 5.70 -14.13 15.49
C GLN A 309 5.63 -12.72 14.87
N GLU A 310 6.73 -12.22 14.31
CA GLU A 310 6.77 -10.90 13.67
C GLU A 310 5.82 -10.83 12.48
N GLU A 311 5.76 -11.89 11.68
CA GLU A 311 4.83 -12.01 10.56
C GLU A 311 3.38 -12.02 11.06
N PHE A 312 3.11 -12.70 12.17
CA PHE A 312 1.79 -12.69 12.81
C PHE A 312 1.37 -11.28 13.22
N THR A 313 2.24 -10.55 13.90
CA THR A 313 2.02 -9.15 14.27
C THR A 313 1.81 -8.26 13.03
N HIS A 314 2.60 -8.47 11.96
CA HIS A 314 2.48 -7.68 10.72
C HIS A 314 1.19 -7.95 9.94
N ARG A 315 0.71 -9.20 9.92
CA ARG A 315 -0.61 -9.54 9.38
C ARG A 315 -1.67 -8.81 10.18
N ASN A 316 -1.66 -8.98 11.50
CA ASN A 316 -2.64 -8.38 12.40
C ASN A 316 -2.64 -6.85 12.38
N GLY A 317 -1.50 -6.20 12.14
CA GLY A 317 -1.42 -4.75 11.93
C GLY A 317 -2.10 -4.23 10.67
N ARG A 318 -2.65 -5.11 9.80
CA ARG A 318 -3.49 -4.70 8.66
C ARG A 318 -4.93 -4.38 9.07
N THR A 319 -5.36 -4.83 10.25
CA THR A 319 -6.64 -4.46 10.86
C THR A 319 -6.37 -3.61 12.11
N ALA A 320 -7.42 -2.97 12.66
CA ALA A 320 -7.34 -2.11 13.86
C ALA A 320 -6.39 -0.89 13.77
N ARG A 321 -6.53 -0.07 12.71
CA ARG A 321 -5.89 1.26 12.66
C ARG A 321 -6.74 2.29 13.39
N MET A 322 -6.11 3.18 14.16
CA MET A 322 -6.57 4.34 14.99
C MET A 322 -8.04 4.35 15.52
N ASN A 323 -9.04 3.96 14.73
CA ASN A 323 -10.47 4.02 15.03
C ASN A 323 -11.29 2.71 14.77
N ALA A 324 -10.71 1.58 14.36
CA ALA A 324 -11.48 0.35 14.03
C ALA A 324 -11.28 -0.82 15.01
N ASN A 325 -12.37 -1.49 15.40
CA ASN A 325 -12.35 -2.78 16.11
C ASN A 325 -12.22 -3.91 15.07
N GLY A 326 -11.00 -4.36 14.81
CA GLY A 326 -10.74 -5.49 13.91
C GLY A 326 -11.01 -6.84 14.57
N VAL A 327 -11.24 -7.88 13.77
CA VAL A 327 -11.28 -9.28 14.23
C VAL A 327 -10.26 -10.11 13.45
N ALA A 328 -9.44 -10.92 14.13
CA ALA A 328 -8.55 -11.88 13.50
C ALA A 328 -8.99 -13.32 13.82
N ILE A 329 -9.18 -14.13 12.79
CA ILE A 329 -9.55 -15.54 12.88
C ILE A 329 -8.38 -16.40 12.43
N CYS A 330 -7.98 -17.36 13.26
CA CYS A 330 -6.99 -18.37 12.91
C CYS A 330 -7.72 -19.70 12.66
N ILE A 331 -7.60 -20.25 11.45
CA ILE A 331 -8.17 -21.56 11.12
C ILE A 331 -7.18 -22.64 11.56
N LYS A 332 -7.65 -23.58 12.37
CA LYS A 332 -6.87 -24.73 12.85
C LYS A 332 -7.34 -26.01 12.19
N GLY A 333 -6.57 -26.52 11.24
CA GLY A 333 -6.75 -27.86 10.69
C GLY A 333 -6.52 -28.96 11.74
N LYS A 334 -6.96 -30.18 11.44
CA LYS A 334 -6.89 -31.34 12.34
C LYS A 334 -5.47 -31.63 12.86
N ASN A 335 -4.45 -31.45 12.02
CA ASN A 335 -3.07 -31.79 12.31
C ASN A 335 -2.18 -30.57 12.58
N ASP A 336 -2.76 -29.37 12.62
CA ASP A 336 -2.00 -28.14 12.79
C ASP A 336 -1.55 -27.97 14.24
N ARG A 337 -0.26 -27.66 14.40
CA ARG A 337 0.31 -27.29 15.70
C ARG A 337 0.02 -25.82 15.98
N ILE A 338 -0.39 -25.51 17.20
CA ILE A 338 -0.55 -24.12 17.64
C ILE A 338 0.86 -23.56 17.93
N PRO A 339 1.31 -22.49 17.24
CA PRO A 339 2.58 -21.85 17.54
C PRO A 339 2.61 -21.28 18.96
N GLU A 340 3.79 -21.18 19.56
CA GLU A 340 3.95 -20.69 20.92
C GLU A 340 3.37 -19.28 21.14
N TYR A 341 3.59 -18.39 20.18
CA TYR A 341 3.08 -17.01 20.21
C TYR A 341 1.54 -16.90 20.11
N ALA A 342 0.83 -18.01 19.88
CA ALA A 342 -0.61 -18.06 19.64
C ALA A 342 -1.36 -19.02 20.60
N LYS A 343 -0.71 -19.49 21.67
CA LYS A 343 -1.29 -20.43 22.65
C LYS A 343 -2.46 -19.83 23.45
N ASP A 344 -2.41 -18.53 23.75
CA ASP A 344 -3.39 -17.86 24.62
C ASP A 344 -4.64 -17.34 23.89
N ILE A 345 -4.72 -17.55 22.58
CA ILE A 345 -5.86 -17.12 21.77
C ILE A 345 -7.09 -17.96 22.11
N LYS A 346 -8.23 -17.29 22.34
CA LYS A 346 -9.50 -17.96 22.69
C LYS A 346 -10.05 -18.74 21.50
N THR A 347 -10.71 -19.88 21.75
CA THR A 347 -11.41 -20.62 20.70
C THR A 347 -12.86 -20.12 20.56
N LYS A 348 -13.31 -19.90 19.33
CA LYS A 348 -14.69 -19.54 18.99
C LYS A 348 -15.30 -20.64 18.14
N LYS A 349 -16.54 -21.03 18.47
CA LYS A 349 -17.34 -21.91 17.61
C LYS A 349 -17.96 -21.07 16.50
N ILE A 350 -17.89 -21.55 15.27
CA ILE A 350 -18.54 -20.94 14.12
C ILE A 350 -19.81 -21.72 13.82
N THR A 351 -20.90 -20.99 13.65
CA THR A 351 -22.18 -21.50 13.15
C THR A 351 -22.28 -21.20 11.65
N ASN A 352 -23.13 -21.94 10.94
CA ASN A 352 -23.43 -21.63 9.55
C ASN A 352 -24.05 -20.23 9.45
N GLY A 353 -23.67 -19.45 8.44
CA GLY A 353 -24.23 -18.12 8.20
C GLY A 353 -25.20 -18.09 7.02
N ASN A 354 -25.67 -16.90 6.68
CA ASN A 354 -26.63 -16.67 5.60
C ASN A 354 -25.91 -16.28 4.30
N GLY A 355 -25.09 -17.19 3.78
CA GLY A 355 -24.31 -16.98 2.54
C GLY A 355 -23.40 -15.75 2.58
N ILE A 356 -22.76 -15.46 1.44
CA ILE A 356 -21.93 -14.26 1.26
C ILE A 356 -22.61 -13.43 0.16
N PRO A 357 -23.06 -12.19 0.43
CA PRO A 357 -23.71 -11.39 -0.60
C PRO A 357 -22.73 -11.07 -1.72
N LYS A 358 -23.19 -10.73 -2.93
CA LYS A 358 -22.29 -10.19 -3.97
C LYS A 358 -21.90 -8.75 -3.67
N SER A 359 -20.86 -8.26 -4.36
CA SER A 359 -20.52 -6.85 -4.31
C SER A 359 -21.60 -5.97 -4.96
N GLU A 360 -21.97 -4.90 -4.27
CA GLU A 360 -22.78 -3.81 -4.85
C GLU A 360 -21.98 -2.94 -5.82
N TRP A 361 -20.64 -3.08 -5.80
CA TRP A 361 -19.70 -2.33 -6.62
C TRP A 361 -19.08 -3.20 -7.70
N GLN A 362 -18.92 -2.64 -8.89
CA GLN A 362 -18.13 -3.19 -9.99
C GLN A 362 -17.06 -2.18 -10.40
N THR A 363 -15.82 -2.64 -10.55
CA THR A 363 -14.73 -1.79 -11.04
C THR A 363 -14.76 -1.73 -12.57
N LEU A 364 -14.67 -0.52 -13.11
CA LEU A 364 -14.47 -0.27 -14.52
C LEU A 364 -13.08 0.29 -14.79
N LEU A 365 -12.41 -0.25 -15.80
CA LEU A 365 -11.16 0.29 -16.37
C LEU A 365 -11.49 1.25 -17.50
N ILE A 366 -10.92 2.46 -17.44
CA ILE A 366 -11.01 3.50 -18.46
C ILE A 366 -9.63 3.65 -19.13
N SER A 367 -9.58 3.58 -20.45
CA SER A 367 -8.33 3.61 -21.23
C SER A 367 -7.59 4.96 -21.26
N GLY A 368 -7.98 5.94 -20.44
CA GLY A 368 -7.40 7.28 -20.38
C GLY A 368 -7.04 7.68 -18.95
N GLY A 369 -5.92 8.40 -18.80
CA GLY A 369 -5.37 8.77 -17.51
C GLY A 369 -4.77 10.18 -17.46
N ARG A 370 -3.85 10.40 -16.53
CA ARG A 370 -3.25 11.72 -16.27
C ARG A 370 -2.53 12.31 -17.49
N ARG A 371 -1.86 11.49 -18.30
CA ARG A 371 -1.17 11.96 -19.53
C ARG A 371 -2.14 12.58 -20.53
N ASP A 372 -3.41 12.16 -20.49
CA ASP A 372 -4.49 12.68 -21.31
C ASP A 372 -5.18 13.90 -20.68
N LYS A 373 -4.63 14.43 -19.58
CA LYS A 373 -5.17 15.54 -18.77
C LYS A 373 -6.55 15.24 -18.17
N ILE A 374 -6.83 13.96 -17.91
CA ILE A 374 -8.07 13.51 -17.27
C ILE A 374 -7.93 13.63 -15.75
N SER A 375 -8.92 14.27 -15.12
CA SER A 375 -9.03 14.42 -13.67
C SER A 375 -10.21 13.60 -13.10
N LYS A 376 -10.27 13.45 -11.76
CA LYS A 376 -11.35 12.70 -11.09
C LYS A 376 -12.71 13.33 -11.37
N GLY A 377 -12.77 14.67 -11.37
CA GLY A 377 -13.98 15.43 -11.68
C GLY A 377 -14.43 15.27 -13.14
N ASP A 378 -13.51 15.07 -14.09
CA ASP A 378 -13.88 14.79 -15.48
C ASP A 378 -14.59 13.44 -15.60
N ILE A 379 -14.05 12.40 -14.95
CA ILE A 379 -14.65 11.05 -14.94
C ILE A 379 -16.02 11.10 -14.26
N ALA A 380 -16.11 11.65 -13.05
CA ALA A 380 -17.37 11.78 -12.32
C ALA A 380 -18.42 12.55 -13.15
N GLY A 381 -18.03 13.67 -13.75
CA GLY A 381 -18.92 14.49 -14.58
C GLY A 381 -19.43 13.75 -15.82
N LEU A 382 -18.59 12.95 -16.50
CA LEU A 382 -19.02 12.12 -17.63
C LEU A 382 -20.03 11.05 -17.18
N PHE A 383 -19.72 10.35 -16.10
CA PHE A 383 -20.53 9.26 -15.57
C PHE A 383 -21.90 9.74 -15.06
N MET A 384 -21.96 10.92 -14.45
CA MET A 384 -23.22 11.53 -14.06
C MET A 384 -24.02 12.01 -15.27
N LYS A 385 -23.43 12.87 -16.12
CA LYS A 385 -24.18 13.55 -17.19
C LYS A 385 -24.58 12.64 -18.35
N LYS A 386 -23.70 11.71 -18.72
CA LYS A 386 -23.94 10.80 -19.86
C LYS A 386 -24.25 9.39 -19.41
N GLY A 387 -23.67 8.95 -18.29
CA GLY A 387 -23.96 7.65 -17.71
C GLY A 387 -25.28 7.61 -16.93
N ASN A 388 -25.87 8.76 -16.59
CA ASN A 388 -27.08 8.85 -15.77
C ASN A 388 -26.91 8.18 -14.39
N LEU A 389 -25.69 8.27 -13.83
CA LEU A 389 -25.43 7.86 -12.45
C LEU A 389 -25.62 9.03 -11.50
N ASN A 390 -26.17 8.75 -10.33
CA ASN A 390 -26.12 9.69 -9.22
C ASN A 390 -24.78 9.61 -8.48
N SER A 391 -24.52 10.56 -7.56
CA SER A 391 -23.25 10.61 -6.81
C SER A 391 -23.04 9.42 -5.87
N LYS A 392 -24.10 8.74 -5.42
CA LYS A 392 -24.01 7.56 -4.57
C LYS A 392 -23.70 6.28 -5.36
N GLU A 393 -23.93 6.30 -6.67
CA GLU A 393 -23.67 5.19 -7.59
C GLU A 393 -22.25 5.23 -8.20
N ILE A 394 -21.46 6.23 -7.83
CA ILE A 394 -20.06 6.38 -8.23
C ILE A 394 -19.20 6.29 -6.98
N GLY A 395 -18.38 5.24 -6.91
CA GLY A 395 -17.47 4.98 -5.81
C GLY A 395 -16.10 5.60 -6.03
N LEU A 396 -15.07 4.94 -5.50
CA LEU A 396 -13.69 5.41 -5.59
C LEU A 396 -13.24 5.56 -7.06
N ILE A 397 -12.68 6.73 -7.38
CA ILE A 397 -12.02 7.00 -8.67
C ILE A 397 -10.50 7.09 -8.43
N GLU A 398 -9.76 6.21 -9.09
CA GLU A 398 -8.30 6.18 -9.06
C GLU A 398 -7.73 6.44 -10.45
N ILE A 399 -6.87 7.45 -10.60
CA ILE A 399 -6.31 7.83 -11.90
C ILE A 399 -4.83 7.48 -11.92
N LYS A 400 -4.44 6.67 -12.91
CA LYS A 400 -3.05 6.34 -13.22
C LYS A 400 -2.53 7.21 -14.37
N SER A 401 -1.28 7.00 -14.76
CA SER A 401 -0.66 7.79 -15.83
C SER A 401 -1.35 7.58 -17.19
N ASP A 402 -1.62 6.32 -17.55
CA ASP A 402 -2.14 5.95 -18.88
C ASP A 402 -3.63 5.50 -18.85
N CYS A 403 -4.20 5.25 -17.66
CA CYS A 403 -5.56 4.76 -17.47
C CYS A 403 -6.19 5.32 -16.19
N ALA A 404 -7.46 5.00 -15.95
CA ALA A 404 -8.17 5.29 -14.72
C ALA A 404 -9.12 4.14 -14.36
N PHE A 405 -9.49 4.06 -13.09
CA PHE A 405 -10.39 3.07 -12.53
C PHE A 405 -11.50 3.78 -11.78
N VAL A 406 -12.73 3.27 -11.90
CA VAL A 406 -13.89 3.81 -11.18
C VAL A 406 -14.76 2.65 -10.71
N ALA A 407 -15.11 2.66 -9.43
CA ALA A 407 -16.18 1.81 -8.90
C ALA A 407 -17.54 2.41 -9.27
N VAL A 408 -18.46 1.58 -9.76
CA VAL A 408 -19.86 1.95 -10.02
C VAL A 408 -20.80 0.91 -9.44
N CYS A 409 -22.07 1.26 -9.25
CA CYS A 409 -23.08 0.29 -8.86
C CYS A 409 -23.12 -0.90 -9.86
N ASN A 410 -23.01 -2.12 -9.34
CA ASN A 410 -22.84 -3.35 -10.13
C ASN A 410 -23.99 -3.55 -11.13
N SER A 411 -25.23 -3.29 -10.71
CA SER A 411 -26.43 -3.40 -11.57
C SER A 411 -26.43 -2.48 -12.79
N LYS A 412 -25.63 -1.40 -12.78
CA LYS A 412 -25.52 -0.43 -13.89
C LYS A 412 -24.22 -0.59 -14.69
N ALA A 413 -23.31 -1.45 -14.28
CA ALA A 413 -21.95 -1.51 -14.83
C ALA A 413 -21.93 -1.83 -16.34
N ASP A 414 -22.77 -2.77 -16.79
CA ASP A 414 -22.87 -3.16 -18.20
C ASP A 414 -23.44 -2.06 -19.07
N GLU A 415 -24.53 -1.42 -18.63
CA GLU A 415 -25.12 -0.27 -19.32
C GLU A 415 -24.09 0.85 -19.48
N ILE A 416 -23.35 1.15 -18.42
CA ILE A 416 -22.33 2.20 -18.41
C ILE A 416 -21.19 1.88 -19.39
N CYS A 417 -20.70 0.65 -19.42
CA CYS A 417 -19.67 0.25 -20.38
C CYS A 417 -20.12 0.43 -21.83
N GLN A 418 -21.34 0.02 -22.15
CA GLN A 418 -21.90 0.14 -23.50
C GLN A 418 -22.12 1.61 -23.88
N LYS A 419 -22.72 2.39 -22.98
CA LYS A 419 -23.12 3.78 -23.23
C LYS A 419 -21.94 4.74 -23.29
N LEU A 420 -20.93 4.56 -22.44
CA LEU A 420 -19.82 5.51 -22.29
C LEU A 420 -18.58 5.14 -23.10
N THR A 421 -18.45 3.91 -23.56
CA THR A 421 -17.38 3.55 -24.50
C THR A 421 -17.47 4.41 -25.76
N ASN A 422 -16.32 4.79 -26.32
CA ASN A 422 -16.19 5.68 -27.48
C ASN A 422 -16.57 7.15 -27.25
N HIS A 423 -17.00 7.54 -26.05
CA HIS A 423 -17.11 8.96 -25.72
C HIS A 423 -15.74 9.64 -25.60
N ARG A 424 -15.75 10.97 -25.76
CA ARG A 424 -14.58 11.81 -25.51
C ARG A 424 -14.54 12.27 -24.06
N LEU A 425 -13.39 12.06 -23.42
CA LEU A 425 -13.03 12.64 -22.14
C LEU A 425 -11.81 13.54 -22.38
N LYS A 426 -11.99 14.85 -22.21
CA LYS A 426 -11.07 15.87 -22.76
C LYS A 426 -10.82 15.63 -24.25
N LYS A 427 -9.56 15.46 -24.67
CA LYS A 427 -9.17 15.23 -26.07
C LYS A 427 -9.12 13.74 -26.44
N LYS A 428 -9.29 12.83 -25.48
CA LYS A 428 -9.14 11.38 -25.71
C LYS A 428 -10.48 10.69 -25.89
N LYS A 429 -10.56 9.82 -26.90
CA LYS A 429 -11.63 8.84 -27.03
C LYS A 429 -11.33 7.67 -26.08
N ILE A 430 -12.24 7.38 -25.15
CA ILE A 430 -12.02 6.37 -24.12
C ILE A 430 -12.71 5.05 -24.46
N ARG A 431 -12.14 3.95 -24.00
CA ARG A 431 -12.79 2.63 -23.90
C ARG A 431 -13.01 2.32 -22.43
N ILE A 432 -14.15 1.72 -22.10
CA ILE A 432 -14.52 1.34 -20.75
C ILE A 432 -14.86 -0.15 -20.73
N GLN A 433 -14.31 -0.88 -19.77
CA GLN A 433 -14.60 -2.29 -19.59
C GLN A 433 -14.66 -2.66 -18.09
N LYS A 434 -15.47 -3.66 -17.75
CA LYS A 434 -15.45 -4.28 -16.42
C LYS A 434 -14.12 -5.01 -16.22
N ILE A 435 -13.61 -5.02 -15.00
CA ILE A 435 -12.44 -5.79 -14.61
C ILE A 435 -12.65 -6.51 -13.29
#